data_AF-A0A9D9YFI2-F1
#
_entry.id   AF-A0A9D9YFI2-F1
#
_cell.length_a   1.000
_cell.length_b   1.000
_cell.length_c   1.000
_cell.angle_alpha   90.00
_cell.angle_beta   90.00
_cell.angle_gamma   90.00
#
_symmetry.space_group_name_H-M   'P 1'
#
loop_
_entity.id
_entity.type
_entity.pdbx_description
1 polymer ?
#
loop_
_entity_poly.entity_id
_entity_poly.type
_entity_poly.pdbx_seq_one_letter_code
_entity_poly.pdbx_strand_id
1 'polypeptide(L)'
;MTKEMPSAQRVYGSEVEYSYTQRGVESGCSALTTVASLIPRKMPHIGDFLGNGGRLYKDLDLVEYATPECLSLDDLVIHELAGENFALQAFGGIEEIQTVHKRAIDTVGKFTYGAHENYSTTLDVWSSANPDRLRRIQKLATHFATRTIYTGAGYFSPEGVYHLGQKTSRVQSLSGIETTRFKPLVNLRNEPHDGSGSTKRLHVTSGDANISPWAIRMKFGTTSLVLRLLEHELDWIGQNWLLKKPLEVAVNVAGGVDNLKAVYEINDGSYASAISIQRSLFNKCLAMAEIIAIPDHEREVLNEWGRVLDALDQYITVGVEDPLLMQIDWYARLKVVKNGLDRSRSNFPRDRKK
;
A
#
# COMPACT_ATOMS: atom_id res chain seq x y z
N MET A 1 -17.19 -33.57 -11.43
CA MET A 1 -17.92 -32.32 -11.13
C MET A 1 -17.54 -31.89 -9.72
N THR A 2 -16.44 -31.15 -9.59
CA THR A 2 -16.12 -30.44 -8.34
C THR A 2 -17.11 -29.30 -8.22
N LYS A 3 -17.96 -29.32 -7.19
CA LYS A 3 -18.91 -28.25 -6.91
C LYS A 3 -18.08 -27.07 -6.39
N GLU A 4 -17.86 -26.04 -7.22
CA GLU A 4 -17.14 -24.84 -6.81
C GLU A 4 -17.75 -24.30 -5.52
N MET A 5 -16.90 -24.05 -4.51
CA MET A 5 -17.36 -23.40 -3.29
C MET A 5 -17.48 -21.90 -3.58
N PRO A 6 -18.66 -21.28 -3.39
CA PRO A 6 -18.81 -19.85 -3.60
C PRO A 6 -18.02 -19.09 -2.54
N SER A 7 -17.23 -18.12 -2.99
CA SER A 7 -16.47 -17.27 -2.11
C SER A 7 -17.33 -16.12 -1.57
N ALA A 8 -17.18 -15.77 -0.29
CA ALA A 8 -17.93 -14.68 0.32
C ALA A 8 -17.64 -13.34 -0.38
N GLN A 9 -18.67 -12.52 -0.59
CA GLN A 9 -18.48 -11.16 -1.11
C GLN A 9 -17.62 -10.36 -0.13
N ARG A 10 -16.57 -9.70 -0.64
CA ARG A 10 -15.68 -8.87 0.17
C ARG A 10 -16.06 -7.40 0.01
N VAL A 11 -16.04 -6.67 1.12
CA VAL A 11 -16.18 -5.22 1.16
C VAL A 11 -14.79 -4.62 1.29
N TYR A 12 -14.52 -3.59 0.50
CA TYR A 12 -13.28 -2.82 0.51
C TYR A 12 -13.53 -1.39 0.97
N GLY A 13 -12.52 -0.76 1.56
CA GLY A 13 -12.50 0.67 1.81
C GLY A 13 -11.08 1.23 1.88
N SER A 14 -10.90 2.49 1.51
CA SER A 14 -9.62 3.21 1.58
C SER A 14 -9.76 4.45 2.44
N GLU A 15 -8.74 4.76 3.25
CA GLU A 15 -8.63 5.98 4.07
C GLU A 15 -7.32 6.68 3.68
N VAL A 16 -7.40 7.90 3.12
CA VAL A 16 -6.21 8.62 2.65
C VAL A 16 -6.16 10.02 3.27
N GLU A 17 -5.08 10.29 3.98
CA GLU A 17 -4.75 11.61 4.50
C GLU A 17 -4.01 12.44 3.42
N TYR A 18 -4.44 13.69 3.24
CA TYR A 18 -3.86 14.65 2.31
C TYR A 18 -3.08 15.71 3.06
N SER A 19 -1.80 15.81 2.73
CA SER A 19 -0.89 16.83 3.26
C SER A 19 -0.84 18.03 2.31
N TYR A 20 -0.30 19.16 2.75
CA TYR A 20 -0.11 20.31 1.87
C TYR A 20 1.17 21.09 2.19
N THR A 21 1.60 21.97 1.27
CA THR A 21 2.64 22.98 1.50
C THR A 21 2.03 24.36 1.48
N GLN A 22 2.50 25.24 2.36
CA GLN A 22 2.05 26.62 2.48
C GLN A 22 3.01 27.57 1.74
N ARG A 23 2.47 28.59 1.05
CA ARG A 23 3.28 29.66 0.44
C ARG A 23 4.06 30.41 1.52
N GLY A 24 5.32 30.70 1.22
CA GLY A 24 6.19 31.49 2.11
C GLY A 24 6.70 30.75 3.35
N VAL A 25 6.36 29.47 3.52
CA VAL A 25 6.94 28.61 4.57
C VAL A 25 7.99 27.69 3.93
N GLU A 26 9.21 27.69 4.48
CA GLU A 26 10.28 26.84 3.95
C GLU A 26 9.95 25.34 4.04
N SER A 27 10.39 24.61 3.02
CA SER A 27 10.23 23.16 2.91
C SER A 27 11.05 22.46 4.00
N GLY A 28 10.41 22.02 5.09
CA GLY A 28 11.12 21.32 6.19
C GLY A 28 10.63 21.66 7.59
N CYS A 29 9.84 22.73 7.76
CA CYS A 29 9.01 22.85 8.96
C CYS A 29 7.96 21.74 8.92
N SER A 30 7.89 20.91 9.97
CA SER A 30 6.82 19.93 10.11
C SER A 30 5.50 20.69 10.00
N ALA A 31 4.74 20.42 8.95
CA ALA A 31 3.45 21.06 8.70
C ALA A 31 2.52 20.99 9.92
N LEU A 32 2.76 20.06 10.85
CA LEU A 32 2.02 19.87 12.09
C LEU A 32 1.93 21.10 13.01
N THR A 33 2.91 22.03 13.02
CA THR A 33 2.91 23.10 14.05
C THR A 33 2.28 24.43 13.64
N THR A 34 2.06 24.68 12.33
CA THR A 34 1.56 25.99 11.85
C THR A 34 0.18 25.90 11.17
N VAL A 35 -0.32 24.68 10.93
CA VAL A 35 -1.47 24.38 10.05
C VAL A 35 -2.79 24.14 10.77
N ALA A 36 -2.77 23.77 12.06
CA ALA A 36 -3.98 23.49 12.82
C ALA A 36 -5.01 24.64 12.77
N SER A 37 -4.53 25.87 12.54
CA SER A 37 -5.32 27.11 12.39
C SER A 37 -5.85 27.39 10.97
N LEU A 38 -5.25 26.82 9.92
CA LEU A 38 -5.57 27.11 8.50
C LEU A 38 -6.58 26.14 7.90
N ILE A 39 -6.83 24.98 8.52
CA ILE A 39 -7.99 24.14 8.20
C ILE A 39 -9.11 24.63 9.12
N PRO A 40 -9.91 25.65 8.74
CA PRO A 40 -10.95 26.16 9.61
C PRO A 40 -11.96 25.06 9.90
N ARG A 41 -12.58 25.13 11.09
CA ARG A 41 -13.79 24.35 11.46
C ARG A 41 -15.01 24.60 10.53
N LYS A 42 -14.84 25.37 9.45
CA LYS A 42 -15.87 25.89 8.53
C LYS A 42 -15.64 25.49 7.07
N MET A 43 -14.90 24.42 6.78
CA MET A 43 -15.00 23.82 5.44
C MET A 43 -16.39 23.16 5.32
N PRO A 44 -17.15 23.43 4.24
CA PRO A 44 -18.37 22.68 3.96
C PRO A 44 -18.04 21.19 3.95
N HIS A 45 -18.82 20.38 4.67
CA HIS A 45 -18.72 18.91 4.70
C HIS A 45 -17.54 18.28 5.48
N ILE A 46 -16.63 19.04 6.11
CA ILE A 46 -15.63 18.41 7.01
C ILE A 46 -16.33 17.84 8.24
N GLY A 47 -16.21 16.52 8.41
CA GLY A 47 -16.87 15.73 9.46
C GLY A 47 -18.08 14.95 8.96
N ASP A 48 -18.57 15.25 7.75
CA ASP A 48 -19.80 14.70 7.20
C ASP A 48 -19.56 13.53 6.25
N PHE A 49 -20.62 12.73 6.07
CA PHE A 49 -20.74 11.85 4.92
C PHE A 49 -21.14 12.66 3.68
N LEU A 50 -20.49 12.36 2.56
CA LEU A 50 -20.74 13.00 1.27
C LEU A 50 -21.89 12.30 0.54
N GLY A 51 -22.41 12.95 -0.51
CA GLY A 51 -23.48 12.39 -1.35
C GLY A 51 -23.09 11.09 -2.08
N ASN A 52 -21.80 10.79 -2.19
CA ASN A 52 -21.30 9.52 -2.74
C ASN A 52 -21.09 8.42 -1.68
N GLY A 53 -21.48 8.65 -0.43
CA GLY A 53 -21.31 7.72 0.70
C GLY A 53 -19.94 7.73 1.37
N GLY A 54 -18.92 8.35 0.76
CA GLY A 54 -17.62 8.54 1.39
C GLY A 54 -17.68 9.56 2.53
N ARG A 55 -16.62 9.63 3.33
CA ARG A 55 -16.51 10.55 4.46
C ARG A 55 -15.29 11.43 4.31
N LEU A 56 -15.48 12.75 4.42
CA LEU A 56 -14.40 13.72 4.41
C LEU A 56 -14.30 14.36 5.78
N TYR A 57 -13.14 14.28 6.43
CA TYR A 57 -13.01 14.76 7.81
C TYR A 57 -11.60 15.22 8.11
N LYS A 58 -11.44 15.89 9.26
CA LYS A 58 -10.13 16.28 9.77
C LYS A 58 -9.62 15.16 10.68
N ASP A 59 -8.51 14.53 10.31
CA ASP A 59 -7.75 13.66 11.22
C ASP A 59 -6.46 14.36 11.62
N LEU A 60 -6.32 14.62 12.93
CA LEU A 60 -5.29 15.50 13.49
C LEU A 60 -5.21 16.84 12.73
N ASP A 61 -4.14 17.07 11.97
CA ASP A 61 -3.89 18.31 11.21
C ASP A 61 -4.02 18.13 9.69
N LEU A 62 -4.62 17.01 9.26
CA LEU A 62 -4.74 16.63 7.85
C LEU A 62 -6.22 16.48 7.48
N VAL A 63 -6.49 16.65 6.18
CA VAL A 63 -7.79 16.30 5.61
C VAL A 63 -7.72 14.84 5.21
N GLU A 64 -8.63 14.03 5.71
CA GLU A 64 -8.76 12.62 5.36
C GLU A 64 -10.04 12.38 4.56
N TYR A 65 -9.92 11.60 3.50
CA TYR A 65 -11.05 11.04 2.79
C TYR A 65 -11.08 9.52 2.99
N ALA A 66 -12.21 9.02 3.49
CA ALA A 66 -12.55 7.61 3.49
C ALA A 66 -13.57 7.33 2.37
N THR A 67 -13.31 6.31 1.55
CA THR A 67 -14.25 5.86 0.51
C THR A 67 -15.54 5.33 1.14
N PRO A 68 -16.68 5.31 0.42
CA PRO A 68 -17.76 4.41 0.79
C PRO A 68 -17.30 2.95 0.78
N GLU A 69 -18.11 2.07 1.36
CA GLU A 69 -17.96 0.62 1.22
C GLU A 69 -18.10 0.21 -0.25
N CYS A 70 -17.05 -0.40 -0.80
CA CYS A 70 -17.01 -0.83 -2.19
C CYS A 70 -17.09 -2.36 -2.29
N LEU A 71 -17.87 -2.88 -3.24
CA LEU A 71 -18.04 -4.33 -3.48
C LEU A 71 -17.20 -4.84 -4.65
N SER A 72 -16.59 -3.94 -5.42
CA SER A 72 -15.65 -4.25 -6.49
C SER A 72 -14.37 -3.41 -6.32
N LEU A 73 -13.26 -3.91 -6.89
CA LEU A 73 -12.00 -3.16 -6.90
C LEU A 73 -12.08 -1.91 -7.79
N ASP A 74 -12.92 -1.94 -8.82
CA ASP A 74 -13.05 -0.83 -9.75
C ASP A 74 -13.81 0.34 -9.10
N ASP A 75 -14.90 0.06 -8.36
CA ASP A 75 -15.59 1.07 -7.56
C ASP A 75 -14.65 1.69 -6.53
N LEU A 76 -13.84 0.86 -5.84
CA LEU A 76 -12.87 1.33 -4.87
C LEU A 76 -11.87 2.31 -5.48
N VAL A 77 -11.30 1.96 -6.64
CA VAL A 77 -10.35 2.83 -7.36
C VAL A 77 -11.03 4.13 -7.77
N ILE A 78 -12.24 4.06 -8.33
CA ILE A 78 -13.01 5.25 -8.73
C ILE A 78 -13.27 6.16 -7.53
N HIS A 79 -13.68 5.60 -6.40
CA HIS A 79 -13.95 6.39 -5.20
C HIS A 79 -12.68 6.96 -4.56
N GLU A 80 -11.56 6.23 -4.54
CA GLU A 80 -10.29 6.79 -4.04
C GLU A 80 -9.83 7.98 -4.91
N LEU A 81 -9.95 7.87 -6.24
CA LEU A 81 -9.65 8.97 -7.17
C LEU A 81 -10.63 10.14 -7.03
N ALA A 82 -11.91 9.88 -6.78
CA ALA A 82 -12.89 10.93 -6.46
C ALA A 82 -12.51 11.66 -5.17
N GLY A 83 -11.97 10.95 -4.19
CA GLY A 83 -11.40 11.49 -2.96
C GLY A 83 -10.36 12.59 -3.17
N GLU A 84 -9.54 12.47 -4.22
CA GLU A 84 -8.54 13.48 -4.57
C GLU A 84 -9.19 14.81 -4.94
N ASN A 85 -10.30 14.77 -5.68
CA ASN A 85 -11.07 15.96 -6.03
C ASN A 85 -11.75 16.58 -4.81
N PHE A 86 -12.30 15.75 -3.90
CA PHE A 86 -12.89 16.26 -2.66
C PHE A 86 -11.83 16.91 -1.76
N ALA A 87 -10.64 16.32 -1.66
CA ALA A 87 -9.52 16.91 -0.92
C ALA A 87 -9.08 18.24 -1.54
N LEU A 88 -8.94 18.31 -2.87
CA LEU A 88 -8.60 19.56 -3.57
C LEU A 88 -9.67 20.64 -3.38
N GLN A 89 -10.95 20.28 -3.41
CA GLN A 89 -12.06 21.20 -3.15
C GLN A 89 -12.05 21.68 -1.70
N ALA A 90 -11.74 20.80 -0.74
CA ALA A 90 -11.62 21.16 0.67
C ALA A 90 -10.54 22.24 0.85
N PHE A 91 -9.36 22.05 0.26
CA PHE A 91 -8.31 23.06 0.29
C PHE A 91 -8.56 24.27 -0.64
N GLY A 92 -9.58 24.20 -1.49
CA GLY A 92 -9.95 25.24 -2.43
C GLY A 92 -10.37 26.53 -1.70
N GLY A 93 -9.80 27.65 -2.11
CA GLY A 93 -10.11 28.97 -1.52
C GLY A 93 -9.23 29.37 -0.32
N ILE A 94 -8.27 28.52 0.10
CA ILE A 94 -7.24 28.90 1.07
C ILE A 94 -6.01 29.40 0.30
N GLU A 95 -5.81 30.71 0.26
CA GLU A 95 -4.76 31.35 -0.55
C GLU A 95 -3.34 30.94 -0.12
N GLU A 96 -3.16 30.63 1.16
CA GLU A 96 -1.89 30.21 1.72
C GLU A 96 -1.48 28.82 1.25
N ILE A 97 -2.40 27.98 0.77
CA ILE A 97 -2.06 26.64 0.27
C ILE A 97 -1.44 26.76 -1.12
N GLN A 98 -0.26 26.16 -1.28
CA GLN A 98 0.49 26.11 -2.53
C GLN A 98 0.26 24.79 -3.27
N THR A 99 0.39 23.67 -2.57
CA THR A 99 0.32 22.33 -3.16
C THR A 99 -0.36 21.39 -2.19
N VAL A 100 -1.24 20.53 -2.68
CA VAL A 100 -1.83 19.40 -1.94
C VAL A 100 -1.11 18.12 -2.37
N HIS A 101 -0.84 17.23 -1.43
CA HIS A 101 -0.05 16.03 -1.64
C HIS A 101 -0.80 14.79 -1.14
N LYS A 102 -0.96 13.82 -2.04
CA LYS A 102 -1.26 12.43 -1.72
C LYS A 102 0.06 11.68 -1.53
N ARG A 103 0.50 11.53 -0.28
CA ARG A 103 1.74 10.84 0.10
C ARG A 103 1.64 10.33 1.54
N ALA A 104 2.39 9.29 1.86
CA ALA A 104 2.37 8.67 3.18
C ALA A 104 3.49 9.16 4.11
N ILE A 105 4.28 10.17 3.70
CA ILE A 105 5.34 10.79 4.50
C ILE A 105 5.38 12.31 4.33
N ASP A 106 5.95 13.01 5.29
CA ASP A 106 6.31 14.43 5.16
C ASP A 106 7.50 14.65 4.19
N THR A 107 7.80 15.91 3.89
CA THR A 107 8.86 16.29 2.93
C THR A 107 10.25 15.83 3.34
N VAL A 108 10.51 15.72 4.64
CA VAL A 108 11.81 15.28 5.19
C VAL A 108 11.83 13.79 5.56
N GLY A 109 10.70 13.09 5.44
CA GLY A 109 10.57 11.67 5.72
C GLY A 109 10.60 11.29 7.21
N LYS A 110 10.32 12.24 8.12
CA LYS A 110 10.28 12.04 9.57
C LYS A 110 8.91 11.55 10.06
N PHE A 111 7.82 12.08 9.51
CA PHE A 111 6.46 11.73 9.89
C PHE A 111 5.77 10.93 8.79
N THR A 112 4.84 10.05 9.18
CA THR A 112 4.04 9.28 8.22
C THR A 112 2.57 9.66 8.32
N TYR A 113 1.90 9.67 7.17
CA TYR A 113 0.48 9.98 7.04
C TYR A 113 -0.34 8.70 6.77
N GLY A 114 -1.65 8.84 6.85
CA GLY A 114 -2.68 7.83 6.63
C GLY A 114 -2.83 7.46 5.17
N ALA A 115 -2.79 6.16 4.93
CA ALA A 115 -3.05 5.51 3.65
C ALA A 115 -3.43 4.08 4.04
N HIS A 116 -4.66 3.92 4.51
CA HIS A 116 -5.12 2.68 5.11
C HIS A 116 -6.01 1.91 4.16
N GLU A 117 -5.85 0.60 4.21
CA GLU A 117 -6.68 -0.34 3.46
C GLU A 117 -7.60 -1.04 4.45
N ASN A 118 -8.87 -1.18 4.09
CA ASN A 118 -9.88 -1.87 4.87
C ASN A 118 -10.45 -3.03 4.06
N TYR A 119 -10.52 -4.19 4.68
CA TYR A 119 -11.10 -5.40 4.10
C TYR A 119 -12.08 -6.03 5.09
N SER A 120 -13.31 -6.31 4.66
CA SER A 120 -14.14 -7.26 5.41
C SER A 120 -13.53 -8.66 5.27
N THR A 121 -13.51 -9.44 6.35
CA THR A 121 -12.94 -10.79 6.34
C THR A 121 -13.54 -11.65 7.43
N THR A 122 -13.59 -12.97 7.19
CA THR A 122 -13.88 -13.97 8.22
C THR A 122 -12.60 -14.52 8.88
N LEU A 123 -11.43 -14.14 8.36
CA LEU A 123 -10.14 -14.58 8.87
C LEU A 123 -9.88 -14.04 10.27
N ASP A 124 -10.09 -14.85 11.29
CA ASP A 124 -9.76 -14.44 12.65
C ASP A 124 -8.24 -14.41 12.90
N VAL A 125 -7.71 -13.19 13.07
CA VAL A 125 -6.34 -12.90 13.53
C VAL A 125 -6.33 -12.17 14.89
N TRP A 126 -7.48 -11.98 15.50
CA TRP A 126 -7.65 -11.15 16.70
C TRP A 126 -7.78 -11.98 17.96
N SER A 127 -8.51 -13.11 17.91
CA SER A 127 -8.74 -13.95 19.07
C SER A 127 -7.43 -14.60 19.56
N SER A 128 -7.04 -14.29 20.79
CA SER A 128 -5.90 -14.96 21.45
C SER A 128 -6.14 -16.45 21.68
N ALA A 129 -7.40 -16.89 21.69
CA ALA A 129 -7.78 -18.30 21.80
C ALA A 129 -7.63 -19.07 20.48
N ASN A 130 -7.44 -18.38 19.35
CA ASN A 130 -7.25 -19.03 18.06
C ASN A 130 -5.81 -19.58 17.96
N PRO A 131 -5.61 -20.91 17.90
CA PRO A 131 -4.28 -21.51 17.89
C PRO A 131 -3.48 -21.13 16.63
N ASP A 132 -4.16 -20.78 15.54
CA ASP A 132 -3.55 -20.39 14.28
C ASP A 132 -3.23 -18.89 14.17
N ARG A 133 -3.57 -18.09 15.19
CA ARG A 133 -3.43 -16.63 15.15
C ARG A 133 -2.02 -16.20 14.73
N LEU A 134 -0.98 -16.72 15.38
CA LEU A 134 0.40 -16.33 15.09
C LEU A 134 0.81 -16.73 13.65
N ARG A 135 0.38 -17.91 13.20
CA ARG A 135 0.62 -18.41 11.84
C ARG A 135 -0.07 -17.51 10.80
N ARG A 136 -1.31 -17.10 11.04
CA ARG A 136 -2.06 -16.17 10.16
C ARG A 136 -1.41 -14.78 10.10
N ILE A 137 -0.97 -14.25 11.24
CA ILE A 137 -0.19 -12.99 11.30
C ILE A 137 1.10 -13.12 10.48
N GLN A 138 1.84 -14.23 10.61
CA GLN A 138 3.07 -14.46 9.86
C GLN A 138 2.82 -14.55 8.34
N LYS A 139 1.73 -15.21 7.93
CA LYS A 139 1.30 -15.30 6.51
C LYS A 139 0.99 -13.91 5.94
N LEU A 140 0.21 -13.10 6.65
CA LEU A 140 -0.10 -11.71 6.25
C LEU A 140 1.16 -10.84 6.22
N ALA A 141 1.99 -10.91 7.25
CA ALA A 141 3.24 -10.16 7.35
C ALA A 141 4.20 -10.51 6.20
N THR A 142 4.25 -11.77 5.78
CA THR A 142 5.07 -12.21 4.64
C THR A 142 4.61 -11.55 3.33
N HIS A 143 3.30 -11.50 3.09
CA HIS A 143 2.73 -10.79 1.95
C HIS A 143 3.03 -9.29 2.00
N PHE A 144 2.73 -8.64 3.13
CA PHE A 144 2.94 -7.20 3.30
C PHE A 144 4.41 -6.78 3.21
N ALA A 145 5.33 -7.62 3.69
CA ALA A 145 6.77 -7.35 3.61
C ALA A 145 7.32 -7.35 2.18
N THR A 146 6.65 -8.04 1.24
CA THR A 146 7.20 -8.30 -0.09
C THR A 146 6.41 -7.65 -1.22
N ARG A 147 5.14 -7.28 -1.00
CA ARG A 147 4.30 -6.64 -2.05
C ARG A 147 4.75 -5.24 -2.46
N THR A 148 5.59 -4.56 -1.66
CA THR A 148 6.14 -3.22 -1.96
C THR A 148 6.89 -3.16 -3.30
N ILE A 149 7.38 -4.30 -3.80
CA ILE A 149 7.99 -4.39 -5.13
C ILE A 149 7.06 -3.95 -6.26
N TYR A 150 5.73 -4.03 -6.08
CA TYR A 150 4.74 -3.53 -7.04
C TYR A 150 3.72 -2.56 -6.43
N THR A 151 3.69 -2.34 -5.10
CA THR A 151 2.77 -1.38 -4.46
C THR A 151 3.45 -0.12 -3.92
N GLY A 152 4.79 -0.07 -3.87
CA GLY A 152 5.53 1.07 -3.32
C GLY A 152 5.31 2.37 -4.12
N ALA A 153 5.17 3.50 -3.42
CA ALA A 153 4.98 4.81 -4.05
C ALA A 153 6.30 5.52 -4.41
N GLY A 154 7.41 5.04 -3.87
CA GLY A 154 8.76 5.58 -4.05
C GLY A 154 8.99 6.90 -3.32
N TYR A 155 10.22 7.15 -2.86
CA TYR A 155 10.66 8.50 -2.45
C TYR A 155 12.18 8.64 -2.45
N PHE A 156 12.67 9.87 -2.54
CA PHE A 156 14.07 10.22 -2.29
C PHE A 156 14.22 10.74 -0.87
N SER A 157 15.10 10.13 -0.09
CA SER A 157 15.42 10.62 1.25
C SER A 157 16.30 11.88 1.17
N PRO A 158 16.36 12.69 2.25
CA PRO A 158 17.27 13.83 2.33
C PRO A 158 18.75 13.46 2.09
N GLU A 159 19.13 12.21 2.39
CA GLU A 159 20.47 11.66 2.17
C GLU A 159 20.73 11.27 0.69
N GLY A 160 19.74 11.45 -0.19
CA GLY A 160 19.85 11.15 -1.62
C GLY A 160 19.62 9.68 -1.98
N VAL A 161 19.07 8.87 -1.07
CA VAL A 161 18.78 7.46 -1.32
C VAL A 161 17.37 7.30 -1.88
N TYR A 162 17.23 6.48 -2.93
CA TYR A 162 15.93 6.15 -3.50
C TYR A 162 15.34 4.91 -2.84
N HIS A 163 14.18 5.08 -2.22
CA HIS A 163 13.42 4.01 -1.57
C HIS A 163 12.22 3.61 -2.43
N LEU A 164 11.84 2.33 -2.38
CA LEU A 164 10.63 1.83 -3.05
C LEU A 164 9.36 2.19 -2.28
N GLY A 165 9.40 2.09 -0.95
CA GLY A 165 8.25 2.35 -0.07
C GLY A 165 8.45 3.60 0.79
N GLN A 166 7.38 4.34 1.02
CA GLN A 166 7.36 5.51 1.90
C GLN A 166 7.12 5.09 3.35
N LYS A 167 6.04 4.36 3.61
CA LYS A 167 5.58 3.97 4.94
C LYS A 167 6.15 2.63 5.35
N THR A 168 6.25 1.69 4.42
CA THR A 168 6.78 0.34 4.69
C THR A 168 8.24 0.36 5.16
N SER A 169 9.05 1.33 4.76
CA SER A 169 10.42 1.47 5.28
C SER A 169 10.50 1.95 6.73
N ARG A 170 9.36 2.29 7.35
CA ARG A 170 9.25 2.91 8.68
C ARG A 170 8.38 2.11 9.65
N VAL A 171 7.94 0.91 9.30
CA VAL A 171 7.23 0.04 10.24
C VAL A 171 8.16 -0.38 11.39
N GLN A 172 7.63 -0.44 12.61
CA GLN A 172 8.46 -0.61 13.83
C GLN A 172 8.15 -1.89 14.60
N SER A 173 7.03 -2.53 14.31
CA SER A 173 6.60 -3.76 14.97
C SER A 173 5.93 -4.70 13.98
N LEU A 174 5.97 -6.00 14.26
CA LEU A 174 5.35 -7.00 13.41
C LEU A 174 3.82 -6.89 13.42
N SER A 175 3.25 -6.74 14.62
CA SER A 175 1.80 -6.63 14.81
C SER A 175 1.46 -5.74 16.01
N GLY A 176 0.34 -5.03 15.96
CA GLY A 176 -0.11 -4.12 17.02
C GLY A 176 -1.44 -3.44 16.68
N ILE A 177 -1.94 -2.54 17.53
CA ILE A 177 -3.22 -1.83 17.33
C ILE A 177 -3.07 -0.33 17.03
N GLU A 178 -1.85 0.19 17.14
CA GLU A 178 -1.57 1.61 17.00
C GLU A 178 -1.56 2.06 15.53
N THR A 179 -2.04 3.27 15.27
CA THR A 179 -2.12 3.85 13.92
C THR A 179 -1.33 5.14 13.73
N THR A 180 -0.80 5.72 14.82
CA THR A 180 -0.17 7.05 14.80
C THR A 180 1.36 6.98 14.99
N ARG A 181 1.85 6.46 16.13
CA ARG A 181 3.29 6.46 16.47
C ARG A 181 4.00 5.15 16.14
N PHE A 182 3.51 4.00 16.62
CA PHE A 182 4.15 2.70 16.40
C PHE A 182 3.39 1.85 15.39
N LYS A 183 3.45 2.22 14.11
CA LYS A 183 2.65 1.56 13.06
C LYS A 183 3.15 0.13 12.81
N PRO A 184 2.32 -0.90 13.09
CA PRO A 184 2.70 -2.28 12.88
C PRO A 184 2.62 -2.66 11.39
N LEU A 185 3.35 -3.70 10.99
CA LEU A 185 3.22 -4.30 9.67
C LEU A 185 1.82 -4.92 9.48
N VAL A 186 1.32 -5.63 10.51
CA VAL A 186 -0.05 -6.17 10.59
C VAL A 186 -0.82 -5.46 11.71
N ASN A 187 -1.79 -4.63 11.35
CA ASN A 187 -2.62 -3.97 12.36
C ASN A 187 -3.75 -4.92 12.83
N LEU A 188 -3.97 -4.93 14.14
CA LEU A 188 -4.90 -5.79 14.86
C LEU A 188 -6.06 -5.00 15.48
N ARG A 189 -6.27 -3.74 15.10
CA ARG A 189 -7.50 -3.02 15.39
C ARG A 189 -8.65 -3.78 14.72
N ASN A 190 -9.77 -3.92 15.43
CA ASN A 190 -10.96 -4.58 14.93
C ASN A 190 -12.20 -3.76 15.26
N GLU A 191 -12.64 -2.98 14.28
CA GLU A 191 -13.86 -2.18 14.33
C GLU A 191 -14.67 -2.54 13.08
N PRO A 192 -15.46 -3.62 13.11
CA PRO A 192 -15.99 -4.24 11.88
C PRO A 192 -17.07 -3.41 11.17
N HIS A 193 -17.74 -2.49 11.89
CA HIS A 193 -18.82 -1.65 11.38
C HIS A 193 -19.97 -2.42 10.68
N ASP A 194 -20.11 -3.72 10.95
CA ASP A 194 -21.08 -4.60 10.28
C ASP A 194 -22.35 -4.87 11.09
N GLY A 195 -22.43 -4.33 12.32
CA GLY A 195 -23.54 -4.48 13.28
C GLY A 195 -23.80 -5.90 13.80
N SER A 196 -23.36 -6.93 13.09
CA SER A 196 -23.63 -8.35 13.36
C SER A 196 -22.47 -9.07 14.05
N GLY A 197 -21.25 -8.54 13.95
CA GLY A 197 -20.03 -9.17 14.47
C GLY A 197 -19.59 -10.42 13.72
N SER A 198 -20.31 -10.79 12.65
CA SER A 198 -20.08 -11.96 11.80
C SER A 198 -18.86 -11.79 10.90
N THR A 199 -18.54 -10.55 10.56
CA THR A 199 -17.33 -10.18 9.83
C THR A 199 -16.39 -9.41 10.74
N LYS A 200 -15.13 -9.35 10.32
CA LYS A 200 -14.07 -8.57 10.94
C LYS A 200 -13.54 -7.56 9.91
N ARG A 201 -12.96 -6.46 10.38
CA ARG A 201 -12.30 -5.48 9.53
C ARG A 201 -10.79 -5.61 9.69
N LEU A 202 -10.12 -6.14 8.66
CA LEU A 202 -8.66 -6.04 8.59
C LEU A 202 -8.31 -4.61 8.16
N HIS A 203 -7.76 -3.85 9.10
CA HIS A 203 -7.19 -2.54 8.86
C HIS A 203 -5.71 -2.71 8.53
N VAL A 204 -5.23 -2.20 7.40
CA VAL A 204 -3.81 -2.26 7.02
C VAL A 204 -3.27 -0.85 6.99
N THR A 205 -2.32 -0.56 7.88
CA THR A 205 -1.75 0.78 8.02
C THR A 205 -0.31 0.89 7.53
N SER A 206 0.25 -0.18 6.96
CA SER A 206 1.67 -0.26 6.56
C SER A 206 1.93 0.03 5.08
N GLY A 207 0.87 0.22 4.29
CA GLY A 207 0.93 0.53 2.86
C GLY A 207 1.19 2.00 2.55
N ASP A 208 1.49 2.27 1.28
CA ASP A 208 1.71 3.63 0.76
C ASP A 208 0.43 4.21 0.13
N ALA A 209 0.36 5.55 0.08
CA ALA A 209 -0.60 6.25 -0.76
C ALA A 209 -0.12 6.18 -2.22
N ASN A 210 -0.96 5.65 -3.11
CA ASN A 210 -0.62 5.46 -4.52
C ASN A 210 -1.34 6.49 -5.41
N ILE A 211 -0.67 6.90 -6.49
CA ILE A 211 -1.26 7.78 -7.52
C ILE A 211 -1.79 6.91 -8.67
N SER A 212 -1.03 5.88 -9.06
CA SER A 212 -1.44 4.95 -10.10
C SER A 212 -2.72 4.20 -9.72
N PRO A 213 -3.81 4.32 -10.51
CA PRO A 213 -5.03 3.52 -10.33
C PRO A 213 -4.73 2.01 -10.36
N TRP A 214 -3.75 1.60 -11.17
CA TRP A 214 -3.28 0.22 -11.23
C TRP A 214 -2.66 -0.21 -9.90
N ALA A 215 -1.79 0.62 -9.30
CA ALA A 215 -1.17 0.28 -8.01
C ALA A 215 -2.19 0.20 -6.86
N ILE A 216 -3.21 1.08 -6.88
CA ILE A 216 -4.36 1.00 -5.96
C ILE A 216 -5.07 -0.35 -6.14
N ARG A 217 -5.46 -0.68 -7.38
CA ARG A 217 -6.14 -1.94 -7.70
C ARG A 217 -5.33 -3.17 -7.26
N MET A 218 -4.03 -3.16 -7.53
CA MET A 218 -3.13 -4.27 -7.20
C MET A 218 -2.96 -4.45 -5.70
N LYS A 219 -2.76 -3.38 -4.91
CA LYS A 219 -2.58 -3.54 -3.46
C LYS A 219 -3.81 -4.17 -2.81
N PHE A 220 -5.01 -3.74 -3.24
CA PHE A 220 -6.28 -4.27 -2.72
C PHE A 220 -6.58 -5.67 -3.23
N GLY A 221 -6.45 -5.91 -4.53
CA GLY A 221 -6.80 -7.19 -5.12
C GLY A 221 -5.86 -8.33 -4.72
N THR A 222 -4.54 -8.11 -4.69
CA THR A 222 -3.61 -9.19 -4.28
C THR A 222 -3.79 -9.55 -2.81
N THR A 223 -4.07 -8.56 -1.96
CA THR A 223 -4.40 -8.80 -0.55
C THR A 223 -5.73 -9.51 -0.39
N SER A 224 -6.76 -9.17 -1.19
CA SER A 224 -8.03 -9.90 -1.20
C SER A 224 -7.86 -11.38 -1.52
N LEU A 225 -7.04 -11.69 -2.55
CA LEU A 225 -6.73 -13.06 -2.96
C LEU A 225 -6.00 -13.83 -1.85
N VAL A 226 -5.00 -13.21 -1.21
CA VAL A 226 -4.31 -13.79 -0.05
C VAL A 226 -5.27 -14.02 1.11
N LEU A 227 -6.20 -13.10 1.38
CA LEU A 227 -7.21 -13.29 2.42
C LEU A 227 -8.12 -14.48 2.11
N ARG A 228 -8.59 -14.63 0.87
CA ARG A 228 -9.40 -15.81 0.48
C ARG A 228 -8.64 -17.12 0.71
N LEU A 229 -7.37 -17.16 0.32
CA LEU A 229 -6.51 -18.33 0.55
C LEU A 229 -6.45 -18.69 2.04
N LEU A 230 -6.38 -17.70 2.91
CA LEU A 230 -6.34 -17.89 4.36
C LEU A 230 -7.71 -18.26 4.97
N GLU A 231 -8.79 -17.64 4.48
CA GLU A 231 -10.17 -17.88 4.93
C GLU A 231 -10.65 -19.30 4.62
N HIS A 232 -10.24 -19.85 3.47
CA HIS A 232 -10.58 -21.22 3.09
C HIS A 232 -9.64 -22.29 3.68
N GLU A 233 -8.72 -21.89 4.56
CA GLU A 233 -7.75 -22.76 5.22
C GLU A 233 -7.02 -23.69 4.24
N LEU A 234 -6.85 -23.25 2.99
CA LEU A 234 -6.19 -24.02 1.95
C LEU A 234 -4.69 -24.03 2.27
N ASP A 235 -4.29 -25.00 3.08
CA ASP A 235 -2.91 -25.18 3.51
C ASP A 235 -2.08 -25.67 2.32
N TRP A 236 -1.37 -24.74 1.68
CA TRP A 236 0.09 -24.71 1.57
C TRP A 236 0.79 -26.08 1.72
N ILE A 237 0.48 -27.09 0.91
CA ILE A 237 1.36 -28.26 0.82
C ILE A 237 2.77 -27.71 0.49
N GLY A 238 3.65 -27.73 1.51
CA GLY A 238 4.96 -27.04 1.64
C GLY A 238 4.98 -25.75 2.49
N GLN A 239 5.16 -25.82 3.82
CA GLN A 239 5.45 -24.67 4.71
C GLN A 239 6.89 -24.13 4.55
N ASN A 240 7.27 -23.69 3.35
CA ASN A 240 8.66 -23.30 3.06
C ASN A 240 8.83 -21.85 2.58
N TRP A 241 7.78 -21.02 2.53
CA TRP A 241 7.88 -19.66 1.95
C TRP A 241 7.55 -18.52 2.91
N LEU A 242 7.38 -18.83 4.21
CA LEU A 242 7.18 -17.80 5.23
C LEU A 242 8.51 -17.17 5.59
N LEU A 243 8.56 -15.84 5.60
CA LEU A 243 9.73 -15.11 6.07
C LEU A 243 9.96 -15.39 7.55
N LYS A 244 11.21 -15.60 7.95
CA LYS A 244 11.56 -15.74 9.37
C LYS A 244 11.48 -14.40 10.11
N LYS A 245 11.85 -13.31 9.43
CA LYS A 245 11.93 -11.95 9.96
C LYS A 245 11.18 -10.93 9.08
N PRO A 246 9.85 -11.07 8.89
CA PRO A 246 9.09 -10.25 7.93
C PRO A 246 9.17 -8.75 8.18
N LEU A 247 9.33 -8.30 9.43
CA LEU A 247 9.50 -6.88 9.75
C LEU A 247 10.80 -6.30 9.15
N GLU A 248 11.93 -6.99 9.38
CA GLU A 248 13.23 -6.59 8.85
C GLU A 248 13.23 -6.61 7.31
N VAL A 249 12.59 -7.63 6.74
CA VAL A 249 12.45 -7.76 5.28
C VAL A 249 11.60 -6.65 4.69
N ALA A 250 10.48 -6.28 5.32
CA ALA A 250 9.63 -5.18 4.87
C ALA A 250 10.41 -3.87 4.74
N VAL A 251 11.20 -3.54 5.76
CA VAL A 251 12.04 -2.34 5.77
C VAL A 251 13.13 -2.42 4.71
N ASN A 252 13.77 -3.58 4.55
CA ASN A 252 14.83 -3.79 3.57
C ASN A 252 14.29 -3.69 2.13
N VAL A 253 13.23 -4.42 1.78
CA VAL A 253 12.59 -4.38 0.45
C VAL A 253 12.14 -2.97 0.11
N ALA A 254 11.49 -2.27 1.03
CA ALA A 254 11.09 -0.87 0.84
C ALA A 254 12.29 0.08 0.72
N GLY A 255 13.46 -0.34 1.22
CA GLY A 255 14.67 0.46 1.38
C GLY A 255 15.34 0.91 0.08
N GLY A 256 15.12 0.22 -1.04
CA GLY A 256 15.66 0.70 -2.32
C GLY A 256 15.71 -0.35 -3.43
N VAL A 257 16.04 0.12 -4.63
CA VAL A 257 16.05 -0.68 -5.87
C VAL A 257 17.10 -1.79 -5.82
N ASP A 258 18.23 -1.55 -5.17
CA ASP A 258 19.31 -2.54 -5.04
C ASP A 258 18.87 -3.77 -4.23
N ASN A 259 17.86 -3.60 -3.37
CA ASN A 259 17.32 -4.69 -2.54
C ASN A 259 16.32 -5.57 -3.31
N LEU A 260 15.97 -5.25 -4.56
CA LEU A 260 15.11 -6.12 -5.39
C LEU A 260 15.75 -7.51 -5.65
N LYS A 261 17.09 -7.58 -5.62
CA LYS A 261 17.87 -8.82 -5.76
C LYS A 261 18.17 -9.51 -4.44
N ALA A 262 17.89 -8.86 -3.31
CA ALA A 262 18.20 -9.40 -2.01
C ALA A 262 17.36 -10.67 -1.74
N VAL A 263 17.95 -11.58 -0.99
CA VAL A 263 17.32 -12.82 -0.55
C VAL A 263 17.24 -12.85 0.98
N TYR A 264 16.20 -13.46 1.51
CA TYR A 264 15.86 -13.43 2.92
C TYR A 264 15.57 -14.83 3.44
N GLU A 265 15.97 -15.10 4.68
CA GLU A 265 15.77 -16.40 5.32
C GLU A 265 14.26 -16.68 5.49
N ILE A 266 13.84 -17.86 5.03
CA ILE A 266 12.48 -18.38 5.20
C ILE A 266 12.46 -19.51 6.23
N ASN A 267 11.27 -19.90 6.69
CA ASN A 267 11.10 -20.79 7.84
C ASN A 267 11.76 -22.18 7.69
N ASP A 268 12.05 -22.64 6.48
CA ASP A 268 12.77 -23.91 6.25
C ASP A 268 14.30 -23.77 6.31
N GLY A 269 14.81 -22.57 6.59
CA GLY A 269 16.24 -22.23 6.65
C GLY A 269 16.87 -21.88 5.30
N SER A 270 16.14 -22.02 4.20
CA SER A 270 16.59 -21.56 2.88
C SER A 270 16.36 -20.04 2.70
N TYR A 271 16.72 -19.52 1.53
CA TYR A 271 16.65 -18.09 1.22
C TYR A 271 15.81 -17.84 -0.03
N ALA A 272 14.94 -16.84 0.04
CA ALA A 272 14.09 -16.42 -1.08
C ALA A 272 14.09 -14.90 -1.24
N SER A 273 14.05 -14.43 -2.48
CA SER A 273 13.84 -13.01 -2.79
C SER A 273 12.37 -12.63 -2.58
N ALA A 274 12.12 -11.32 -2.46
CA ALA A 274 10.75 -10.80 -2.34
C ALA A 274 9.87 -11.21 -3.54
N ILE A 275 10.44 -11.21 -4.75
CA ILE A 275 9.73 -11.63 -5.96
C ILE A 275 9.41 -13.13 -5.95
N SER A 276 10.33 -13.99 -5.49
CA SER A 276 10.07 -15.44 -5.38
C SER A 276 8.97 -15.75 -4.35
N ILE A 277 8.94 -15.02 -3.23
CA ILE A 277 7.88 -15.15 -2.22
C ILE A 277 6.53 -14.73 -2.81
N GLN A 278 6.46 -13.59 -3.50
CA GLN A 278 5.24 -13.12 -4.15
C GLN A 278 4.79 -14.06 -5.27
N ARG A 279 5.73 -14.67 -6.02
CA ARG A 279 5.45 -15.71 -7.03
C ARG A 279 4.84 -16.95 -6.40
N SER A 280 5.38 -17.39 -5.26
CA SER A 280 4.83 -18.52 -4.51
C SER A 280 3.39 -18.24 -4.06
N LEU A 281 3.12 -17.05 -3.50
CA LEU A 281 1.76 -16.62 -3.13
C LEU A 281 0.82 -16.55 -4.34
N PHE A 282 1.26 -15.96 -5.46
CA PHE A 282 0.52 -15.93 -6.71
C PHE A 282 0.13 -17.35 -7.18
N ASN A 283 1.09 -18.29 -7.23
CA ASN A 283 0.82 -19.66 -7.65
C ASN A 283 -0.21 -20.36 -6.75
N LYS A 284 -0.19 -20.08 -5.43
CA LYS A 284 -1.20 -20.61 -4.50
C LYS A 284 -2.59 -20.00 -4.74
N CYS A 285 -2.65 -18.70 -5.00
CA CYS A 285 -3.91 -18.02 -5.34
C CYS A 285 -4.46 -18.50 -6.69
N LEU A 286 -3.58 -18.79 -7.65
CA LEU A 286 -3.93 -19.36 -8.95
C LEU A 286 -4.56 -20.75 -8.79
N ALA A 287 -3.90 -21.64 -8.04
CA ALA A 287 -4.46 -22.96 -7.74
C ALA A 287 -5.78 -22.89 -6.96
N MET A 288 -5.91 -21.94 -6.01
CA MET A 288 -7.17 -21.68 -5.32
C MET A 288 -8.28 -21.29 -6.31
N ALA A 289 -7.99 -20.42 -7.27
CA ALA A 289 -8.97 -19.92 -8.24
C ALA A 289 -9.45 -21.00 -9.24
N GLU A 290 -8.84 -22.19 -9.26
CA GLU A 290 -9.30 -23.36 -10.02
C GLU A 290 -10.38 -24.17 -9.27
N ILE A 291 -10.46 -24.04 -7.95
CA ILE A 291 -11.37 -24.81 -7.09
C ILE A 291 -12.39 -23.95 -6.32
N ILE A 292 -12.10 -22.67 -6.17
CA ILE A 292 -12.94 -21.67 -5.50
C ILE A 292 -13.27 -20.58 -6.49
N ALA A 293 -14.57 -20.31 -6.63
CA ALA A 293 -15.05 -19.23 -7.47
C ALA A 293 -14.63 -17.88 -6.88
N ILE A 294 -13.87 -17.10 -7.64
CA ILE A 294 -13.49 -15.72 -7.29
C ILE A 294 -14.19 -14.74 -8.24
N PRO A 295 -14.54 -13.52 -7.77
CA PRO A 295 -15.13 -12.49 -8.63
C PRO A 295 -14.21 -12.09 -9.80
N ASP A 296 -14.80 -11.64 -10.91
CA ASP A 296 -14.07 -11.29 -12.13
C ASP A 296 -12.99 -10.23 -11.89
N HIS A 297 -13.31 -9.17 -11.12
CA HIS A 297 -12.35 -8.11 -10.79
C HIS A 297 -11.11 -8.63 -10.03
N GLU A 298 -11.24 -9.69 -9.21
CA GLU A 298 -10.08 -10.32 -8.57
C GLU A 298 -9.34 -11.26 -9.52
N ARG A 299 -10.05 -11.95 -10.42
CA ARG A 299 -9.43 -12.80 -11.45
C ARG A 299 -8.58 -11.97 -12.40
N GLU A 300 -9.02 -10.76 -12.74
CA GLU A 300 -8.21 -9.82 -13.50
C GLU A 300 -6.95 -9.39 -12.73
N VAL A 301 -7.06 -9.07 -11.45
CA VAL A 301 -5.89 -8.76 -10.61
C VAL A 301 -4.95 -9.96 -10.49
N LEU A 302 -5.47 -11.18 -10.36
CA LEU A 302 -4.65 -12.39 -10.35
C LEU A 302 -3.82 -12.48 -11.64
N ASN A 303 -4.43 -12.25 -12.81
CA ASN A 303 -3.74 -12.25 -14.10
C ASN A 303 -2.71 -11.11 -14.22
N GLU A 304 -3.02 -9.91 -13.74
CA GLU A 304 -2.09 -8.77 -13.68
C GLU A 304 -0.92 -9.05 -12.72
N TRP A 305 -1.17 -9.76 -11.62
CA TRP A 305 -0.15 -10.11 -10.63
C TRP A 305 0.90 -11.03 -11.24
N GLY A 306 0.50 -12.05 -12.00
CA GLY A 306 1.43 -12.88 -12.75
C GLY A 306 2.29 -12.06 -13.72
N ARG A 307 1.66 -11.18 -14.51
CA ARG A 307 2.35 -10.33 -15.50
C ARG A 307 3.34 -9.36 -14.88
N VAL A 308 2.98 -8.67 -13.79
CA VAL A 308 3.93 -7.73 -13.16
C VAL A 308 5.08 -8.46 -12.50
N LEU A 309 4.87 -9.65 -11.96
CA LEU A 309 5.97 -10.46 -11.44
C LEU A 309 6.89 -10.91 -12.57
N ASP A 310 6.37 -11.25 -13.77
CA ASP A 310 7.21 -11.59 -14.92
C ASP A 310 8.04 -10.38 -15.39
N ALA A 311 7.40 -9.22 -15.52
CA ALA A 311 8.05 -7.96 -15.88
C ALA A 311 9.15 -7.57 -14.88
N LEU A 312 8.86 -7.67 -13.58
CA LEU A 312 9.84 -7.38 -12.51
C LEU A 312 11.01 -8.37 -12.56
N ASP A 313 10.75 -9.67 -12.79
CA ASP A 313 11.81 -10.68 -12.85
C ASP A 313 12.76 -10.43 -14.04
N GLN A 314 12.21 -10.11 -15.21
CA GLN A 314 13.00 -9.73 -16.38
C GLN A 314 13.81 -8.45 -16.14
N TYR A 315 13.21 -7.43 -15.53
CA TYR A 315 13.90 -6.20 -15.15
C TYR A 315 15.04 -6.45 -14.18
N ILE A 316 14.81 -7.25 -13.15
CA ILE A 316 15.80 -7.55 -12.12
C ILE A 316 16.95 -8.39 -12.71
N THR A 317 16.63 -9.43 -13.46
CA THR A 317 17.61 -10.44 -13.91
C THR A 317 18.44 -9.96 -15.08
N VAL A 318 17.80 -9.36 -16.09
CA VAL A 318 18.45 -9.00 -17.37
C VAL A 318 18.27 -7.53 -17.76
N GLY A 319 17.61 -6.71 -16.95
CA GLY A 319 17.46 -5.27 -17.21
C GLY A 319 16.46 -4.92 -18.29
N VAL A 320 15.59 -5.85 -18.70
CA VAL A 320 14.55 -5.60 -19.69
C VAL A 320 13.45 -4.73 -19.08
N GLU A 321 13.08 -3.67 -19.78
CA GLU A 321 12.02 -2.76 -19.35
C GLU A 321 10.71 -3.12 -20.02
N ASP A 322 9.73 -3.53 -19.22
CA ASP A 322 8.36 -3.74 -19.67
C ASP A 322 7.53 -2.46 -19.41
N PRO A 323 6.70 -1.99 -20.38
CA PRO A 323 5.80 -0.87 -20.17
C PRO A 323 4.89 -1.00 -18.94
N LEU A 324 4.53 -2.22 -18.53
CA LEU A 324 3.77 -2.50 -17.32
C LEU A 324 4.43 -1.93 -16.06
N LEU A 325 5.77 -1.88 -16.02
CA LEU A 325 6.48 -1.33 -14.86
C LEU A 325 6.19 0.16 -14.64
N MET A 326 5.83 0.91 -15.70
CA MET A 326 5.41 2.31 -15.56
C MET A 326 4.07 2.49 -14.83
N GLN A 327 3.31 1.42 -14.61
CA GLN A 327 2.12 1.43 -13.77
C GLN A 327 2.47 1.38 -12.26
N ILE A 328 3.71 1.01 -11.91
CA ILE A 328 4.18 0.97 -10.53
C ILE A 328 4.72 2.36 -10.15
N ASP A 329 4.15 2.98 -9.13
CA ASP A 329 4.46 4.37 -8.74
C ASP A 329 5.96 4.60 -8.47
N TRP A 330 6.61 3.72 -7.70
CA TRP A 330 8.06 3.87 -7.46
C TRP A 330 8.85 3.76 -8.76
N TYR A 331 8.49 2.87 -9.67
CA TYR A 331 9.23 2.71 -10.91
C TYR A 331 9.06 3.95 -11.81
N ALA A 332 7.82 4.41 -11.99
CA ALA A 332 7.51 5.62 -12.74
C ALA A 332 8.24 6.85 -12.16
N ARG A 333 8.22 7.01 -10.84
CA ARG A 333 8.93 8.09 -10.14
C ARG A 333 10.45 8.00 -10.34
N LEU A 334 11.03 6.81 -10.21
CA LEU A 334 12.46 6.58 -10.43
C LEU A 334 12.86 7.00 -11.86
N LYS A 335 12.04 6.68 -12.86
CA LYS A 335 12.27 7.06 -14.25
C LYS A 335 12.25 8.55 -14.46
N VAL A 336 11.26 9.25 -13.91
CA VAL A 336 11.19 10.72 -13.98
C VAL A 336 12.43 11.36 -13.36
N VAL A 337 12.86 10.89 -12.18
CA VAL A 337 14.04 11.47 -11.51
C VAL A 337 15.33 11.17 -12.27
N LYS A 338 15.57 9.93 -12.71
CA LYS A 338 16.75 9.59 -13.52
C LYS A 338 16.83 10.43 -14.79
N ASN A 339 15.72 10.56 -15.52
CA ASN A 339 15.65 11.38 -16.73
C ASN A 339 15.92 12.87 -16.45
N GLY A 340 15.44 13.40 -15.32
CA GLY A 340 15.73 14.77 -14.89
C GLY A 340 17.21 15.01 -14.56
N LEU A 341 17.84 14.06 -13.86
CA LEU A 341 19.27 14.09 -13.53
C LEU A 341 20.15 14.00 -14.78
N ASP A 342 19.78 13.18 -15.75
CA ASP A 342 20.54 13.05 -17.00
C ASP A 342 20.45 14.33 -17.83
N ARG A 343 19.29 14.98 -17.88
CA ARG A 343 19.11 16.29 -18.52
C ARG A 343 19.93 17.38 -17.85
N SER A 344 19.95 17.44 -16.51
CA SER A 344 20.75 18.45 -15.80
C SER A 344 22.25 18.25 -16.01
N ARG A 345 22.72 16.99 -16.02
CA ARG A 345 24.12 16.64 -16.37
C ARG A 345 24.47 17.00 -17.82
N SER A 346 23.54 16.86 -18.76
CA SER A 346 23.75 17.23 -20.17
C SER A 346 23.78 18.74 -20.42
N ASN A 347 23.24 19.55 -19.51
CA ASN A 347 23.22 21.01 -19.58
C ASN A 347 24.48 21.67 -18.97
N PHE A 348 25.40 20.91 -18.40
CA PHE A 348 26.73 21.44 -18.05
C PHE A 348 27.60 21.49 -19.31
N PRO A 349 28.15 22.66 -19.70
CA PRO A 349 29.09 22.72 -20.81
C PRO A 349 30.29 21.84 -20.47
N ARG A 350 30.52 20.80 -21.28
CA ARG A 350 31.78 20.04 -21.23
C ARG A 350 32.88 21.05 -21.48
N ASP A 351 33.75 21.24 -20.49
CA ASP A 351 34.88 22.15 -20.58
C ASP A 351 35.57 21.97 -21.94
N ARG A 352 35.63 23.08 -22.68
CA ARG A 352 36.48 23.18 -23.86
C ARG A 352 37.90 22.94 -23.38
N LYS A 353 38.44 21.76 -23.71
CA LYS A 353 39.88 21.46 -23.60
C LYS A 353 40.65 22.67 -24.14
N LYS A 354 41.43 23.32 -23.28
CA LYS A 354 42.57 24.14 -23.69
C LYS A 354 43.83 23.31 -23.56
#